data_AF-A0A916ZJW8-F1
#
_entry.id   AF-A0A916ZJW8-F1
#
_cell.length_a   1.000
_cell.length_b   1.000
_cell.length_c   1.000
_cell.angle_alpha   90.00
_cell.angle_beta   90.00
_cell.angle_gamma   90.00
#
_symmetry.space_group_name_H-M   'P 1'
#
loop_
_entity.id
_entity.type
_entity.pdbx_description
1 polymer ?
#
loop_
_entity_poly.entity_id
_entity_poly.type
_entity_poly.pdbx_seq_one_letter_code
_entity_poly.pdbx_strand_id
1 'polypeptide(L)'
;MSHTDAELAAWARERLGHDFTDIRLVRRALTHSSAASGPDSYQRLEFLGDRILGHSVAAWLYGAHDEAEGRLTARLHALVEGAANAEVARGLGVSERLIMETNARAKGLHQSDNVLGDVAEALVAALYLDGGWDVANAFVRREWQQLLDDGPRLLADPKSRLQEWALKRRRGMPVYAVIDRQGPDHAPRFTIEVHVRGQEPAQGVGASKQEAEKAAAVALLSKVQT
;
A
#
# COMPACT_ATOMS: atom_id res chain seq x y z
N MET A 1 14.64 -16.58 -12.25
CA MET A 1 14.41 -16.87 -13.68
C MET A 1 14.89 -15.67 -14.47
N SER A 2 15.52 -15.88 -15.62
CA SER A 2 15.88 -14.78 -16.52
C SER A 2 14.74 -14.58 -17.51
N HIS A 3 13.98 -13.49 -17.37
CA HIS A 3 12.97 -13.09 -18.36
C HIS A 3 13.69 -12.44 -19.54
N THR A 4 13.36 -12.86 -20.76
CA THR A 4 13.86 -12.23 -22.00
C THR A 4 13.22 -10.86 -22.20
N ASP A 5 13.87 -9.99 -22.98
CA ASP A 5 13.31 -8.67 -23.31
C ASP A 5 11.97 -8.78 -24.04
N ALA A 6 11.81 -9.79 -24.90
CA ALA A 6 10.55 -10.05 -25.61
C ALA A 6 9.41 -10.42 -24.67
N GLU A 7 9.67 -11.25 -23.65
CA GLU A 7 8.67 -11.61 -22.63
C GLU A 7 8.28 -10.41 -21.78
N LEU A 8 9.25 -9.58 -21.40
CA LEU A 8 8.99 -8.35 -20.65
C LEU A 8 8.18 -7.35 -21.48
N ALA A 9 8.49 -7.18 -22.77
CA ALA A 9 7.76 -6.28 -23.65
C ALA A 9 6.31 -6.74 -23.85
N ALA A 10 6.09 -8.03 -24.06
CA ALA A 10 4.74 -8.59 -24.17
C ALA A 10 3.94 -8.39 -22.87
N TRP A 11 4.54 -8.68 -21.72
CA TRP A 11 3.91 -8.46 -20.42
C TRP A 11 3.62 -6.99 -20.15
N ALA A 12 4.55 -6.08 -20.48
CA ALA A 12 4.36 -4.65 -20.29
C ALA A 12 3.20 -4.12 -21.15
N ARG A 13 3.12 -4.53 -22.42
CA ARG A 13 2.01 -4.17 -23.30
C ARG A 13 0.67 -4.66 -22.76
N GLU A 14 0.62 -5.90 -22.27
CA GLU A 14 -0.61 -6.52 -21.76
C GLU A 14 -1.05 -5.95 -20.40
N ARG A 15 -0.11 -5.83 -19.45
CA ARG A 15 -0.41 -5.53 -18.04
C ARG A 15 -0.22 -4.07 -17.68
N LEU A 16 0.74 -3.39 -18.31
CA LEU A 16 0.94 -1.95 -18.10
C LEU A 16 0.17 -1.13 -19.14
N GLY A 17 -0.15 -1.71 -20.30
CA GLY A 17 -0.89 -1.02 -21.36
C GLY A 17 -0.01 -0.03 -22.13
N HIS A 18 1.31 -0.23 -22.12
CA HIS A 18 2.27 0.65 -22.78
C HIS A 18 3.29 -0.18 -23.58
N ASP A 19 3.58 0.27 -24.80
CA ASP A 19 4.61 -0.34 -25.66
C ASP A 19 5.93 0.40 -25.45
N PHE A 20 6.80 -0.17 -24.62
CA PHE A 20 8.03 0.49 -24.19
C PHE A 20 9.01 0.65 -25.34
N THR A 21 9.53 1.88 -25.51
CA THR A 21 10.67 2.14 -26.41
C THR A 21 11.96 1.60 -25.79
N ASP A 22 12.13 1.76 -24.48
CA ASP A 22 13.25 1.22 -23.72
C ASP A 22 12.80 0.17 -22.68
N ILE A 23 12.83 -1.09 -23.07
CA ILE A 23 12.44 -2.21 -22.19
C ILE A 23 13.35 -2.37 -20.95
N ARG A 24 14.55 -1.77 -20.96
CA ARG A 24 15.46 -1.79 -19.81
C ARG A 24 14.85 -1.07 -18.61
N LEU A 25 13.94 -0.13 -18.83
CA LEU A 25 13.18 0.54 -17.75
C LEU A 25 12.32 -0.47 -16.98
N VAL A 26 11.59 -1.33 -17.69
CA VAL A 26 10.78 -2.39 -17.09
C VAL A 26 11.65 -3.42 -16.38
N ARG A 27 12.74 -3.86 -17.04
CA ARG A 27 13.71 -4.78 -16.44
C ARG A 27 14.26 -4.23 -15.13
N ARG A 28 14.69 -2.97 -15.11
CA ARG A 28 15.22 -2.31 -13.91
C ARG A 28 14.16 -2.18 -12.83
N ALA A 29 12.93 -1.78 -13.17
CA ALA A 29 11.83 -1.71 -12.22
C ALA A 29 11.52 -3.06 -11.55
N LEU A 30 11.74 -4.17 -12.25
CA LEU A 30 11.55 -5.52 -11.73
C LEU A 30 12.81 -6.12 -11.05
N THR A 31 13.92 -5.37 -10.97
CA THR A 31 15.19 -5.88 -10.45
C THR A 31 15.41 -5.45 -9.00
N HIS A 32 15.34 -6.41 -8.09
CA HIS A 32 15.56 -6.20 -6.65
C HIS A 32 17.05 -5.96 -6.33
N SER A 33 17.30 -5.24 -5.24
CA SER A 33 18.65 -4.85 -4.76
C SER A 33 19.61 -6.02 -4.50
N SER A 34 19.07 -7.24 -4.32
CA SER A 34 19.87 -8.45 -4.19
C SER A 34 20.47 -8.93 -5.52
N ALA A 35 19.82 -8.68 -6.65
CA ALA A 35 20.32 -9.09 -7.97
C ALA A 35 21.20 -8.02 -8.65
N ALA A 36 20.96 -6.75 -8.35
CA ALA A 36 21.77 -5.63 -8.82
C ALA A 36 21.72 -4.51 -7.77
N SER A 37 22.79 -3.75 -7.60
CA SER A 37 22.86 -2.67 -6.62
C SER A 37 22.88 -1.29 -7.27
N GLY A 38 22.51 -0.27 -6.49
CA GLY A 38 22.61 1.13 -6.92
C GLY A 38 21.74 1.47 -8.14
N PRO A 39 22.31 1.98 -9.24
CA PRO A 39 21.53 2.50 -10.38
C PRO A 39 20.81 1.43 -11.22
N ASP A 40 21.13 0.16 -11.00
CA ASP A 40 20.63 -0.97 -11.80
C ASP A 40 19.49 -1.75 -11.10
N SER A 41 19.14 -1.37 -9.87
CA SER A 41 17.96 -1.87 -9.15
C SER A 41 16.75 -0.94 -9.32
N TYR A 42 15.58 -1.36 -8.83
CA TYR A 42 14.38 -0.55 -8.85
C TYR A 42 14.47 0.71 -7.97
N GLN A 43 15.40 0.82 -7.03
CA GLN A 43 15.36 1.80 -5.93
C GLN A 43 15.34 3.27 -6.39
N ARG A 44 16.04 3.60 -7.49
CA ARG A 44 15.99 4.95 -8.06
C ARG A 44 14.69 5.24 -8.79
N LEU A 45 14.09 4.20 -9.38
CA LEU A 45 12.80 4.30 -10.04
C LEU A 45 11.70 4.42 -8.99
N GLU A 46 11.72 3.62 -7.93
CA GLU A 46 10.85 3.73 -6.75
C GLU A 46 10.83 5.17 -6.23
N PHE A 47 12.01 5.75 -5.94
CA PHE A 47 12.11 7.13 -5.47
C PHE A 47 11.37 8.13 -6.37
N LEU A 48 11.52 8.01 -7.71
CA LEU A 48 10.82 8.89 -8.65
C LEU A 48 9.32 8.55 -8.73
N GLY A 49 9.01 7.27 -8.70
CA GLY A 49 7.69 6.68 -8.85
C GLY A 49 6.73 7.09 -7.76
N ASP A 50 7.18 7.07 -6.50
CA ASP A 50 6.41 7.53 -5.35
C ASP A 50 5.91 8.98 -5.54
N ARG A 51 6.77 9.89 -6.03
CA ARG A 51 6.36 11.29 -6.24
C ARG A 51 5.38 11.45 -7.40
N ILE A 52 5.54 10.65 -8.46
CA ILE A 52 4.62 10.67 -9.61
C ILE A 52 3.26 10.08 -9.22
N LEU A 53 3.25 8.97 -8.49
CA LEU A 53 2.06 8.34 -7.94
C LEU A 53 1.34 9.31 -7.00
N GLY A 54 2.07 9.87 -6.03
CA GLY A 54 1.54 10.85 -5.08
C GLY A 54 0.93 12.06 -5.77
N HIS A 55 1.60 12.62 -6.79
CA HIS A 55 1.03 13.72 -7.57
C HIS A 55 -0.23 13.31 -8.33
N SER A 56 -0.23 12.14 -8.98
CA SER A 56 -1.37 11.62 -9.76
C SER A 56 -2.59 11.44 -8.89
N VAL A 57 -2.42 10.82 -7.72
CA VAL A 57 -3.50 10.59 -6.75
C VAL A 57 -3.97 11.90 -6.12
N ALA A 58 -3.06 12.81 -5.77
CA ALA A 58 -3.44 14.13 -5.21
C ALA A 58 -4.26 14.96 -6.20
N ALA A 59 -3.83 15.03 -7.47
CA ALA A 59 -4.56 15.73 -8.53
C ALA A 59 -5.93 15.10 -8.79
N TRP A 60 -6.01 13.76 -8.72
CA TRP A 60 -7.28 13.05 -8.85
C TRP A 60 -8.23 13.37 -7.69
N LEU A 61 -7.78 13.23 -6.44
CA LEU A 61 -8.59 13.50 -5.25
C LEU A 61 -9.11 14.95 -5.24
N TYR A 62 -8.24 15.91 -5.56
CA TYR A 62 -8.61 17.33 -5.64
C TYR A 62 -9.72 17.58 -6.68
N GLY A 63 -9.65 16.94 -7.84
CA GLY A 63 -10.67 17.08 -8.89
C GLY A 63 -11.97 16.31 -8.62
N ALA A 64 -11.92 15.25 -7.82
CA ALA A 64 -13.05 14.35 -7.57
C ALA A 64 -13.84 14.66 -6.29
N HIS A 65 -13.24 15.38 -5.33
CA HIS A 65 -13.82 15.59 -4.01
C HIS A 65 -13.73 17.06 -3.57
N ASP A 66 -14.86 17.61 -3.13
CA ASP A 66 -14.93 18.91 -2.45
C ASP A 66 -14.78 18.71 -0.93
N GLU A 67 -13.58 18.30 -0.51
CA GLU A 67 -13.24 18.02 0.89
C GLU A 67 -12.12 18.93 1.40
N ALA A 68 -12.09 19.14 2.73
CA ALA A 68 -11.01 19.87 3.37
C ALA A 68 -9.65 19.16 3.19
N GLU A 69 -8.57 19.93 3.13
CA GLU A 69 -7.19 19.45 2.91
C GLU A 69 -6.83 18.24 3.78
N GLY A 70 -7.06 18.29 5.09
CA GLY A 70 -6.72 17.18 5.98
C GLY A 70 -7.41 15.85 5.64
N ARG A 71 -8.63 15.89 5.08
CA ARG A 71 -9.31 14.69 4.57
C ARG A 71 -8.68 14.21 3.28
N LEU A 72 -8.39 15.11 2.34
CA LEU A 72 -7.69 14.77 1.09
C LEU A 72 -6.31 14.15 1.37
N THR A 73 -5.57 14.68 2.34
CA THR A 73 -4.27 14.15 2.79
C THR A 73 -4.41 12.75 3.37
N ALA A 74 -5.41 12.50 4.22
CA ALA A 74 -5.70 11.15 4.71
C ALA A 74 -6.04 10.19 3.57
N ARG A 75 -6.77 10.65 2.54
CA ARG A 75 -7.07 9.85 1.35
C ARG A 75 -5.85 9.50 0.53
N LEU A 76 -5.01 10.50 0.28
CA LEU A 76 -3.78 10.31 -0.45
C LEU A 76 -2.94 9.23 0.22
N HIS A 77 -2.70 9.34 1.54
CA HIS A 77 -1.89 8.37 2.27
C HIS A 77 -2.43 6.95 2.20
N ALA A 78 -3.74 6.76 2.35
CA ALA A 78 -4.33 5.41 2.28
C ALA A 78 -4.18 4.76 0.89
N LEU A 79 -4.11 5.56 -0.17
CA LEU A 79 -4.02 5.07 -1.54
C LEU A 79 -2.59 4.81 -2.01
N VAL A 80 -1.62 5.51 -1.43
CA VAL A 80 -0.21 5.40 -1.81
C VAL A 80 0.63 4.69 -0.75
N GLU A 81 0.00 4.11 0.28
CA GLU A 81 0.72 3.31 1.28
C GLU A 81 1.19 1.97 0.69
N GLY A 82 2.32 1.47 1.17
CA GLY A 82 2.98 0.28 0.62
C GLY A 82 2.07 -0.96 0.53
N ALA A 83 1.12 -1.16 1.45
CA ALA A 83 0.17 -2.27 1.38
C ALA A 83 -0.80 -2.15 0.18
N ALA A 84 -1.28 -0.94 -0.12
CA ALA A 84 -2.13 -0.68 -1.28
C ALA A 84 -1.35 -0.85 -2.59
N ASN A 85 -0.12 -0.31 -2.64
CA ASN A 85 0.77 -0.46 -3.79
C ASN A 85 1.15 -1.93 -4.03
N ALA A 86 1.33 -2.72 -2.95
CA ALA A 86 1.59 -4.14 -3.03
C ALA A 86 0.40 -4.93 -3.60
N GLU A 87 -0.84 -4.56 -3.24
CA GLU A 87 -2.04 -5.16 -3.81
C GLU A 87 -2.10 -4.94 -5.32
N VAL A 88 -1.80 -3.73 -5.79
CA VAL A 88 -1.70 -3.44 -7.23
C VAL A 88 -0.61 -4.29 -7.89
N ALA A 89 0.59 -4.36 -7.33
CA ALA A 89 1.66 -5.20 -7.87
C ALA A 89 1.27 -6.69 -7.94
N ARG A 90 0.54 -7.21 -6.95
CA ARG A 90 -0.03 -8.58 -7.01
C ARG A 90 -1.02 -8.72 -8.15
N GLY A 91 -1.94 -7.76 -8.29
CA GLY A 91 -2.89 -7.69 -9.39
C GLY A 91 -2.20 -7.74 -10.75
N LEU A 92 -1.04 -7.10 -10.90
CA LEU A 92 -0.24 -7.09 -12.13
C LEU A 92 0.56 -8.39 -12.37
N GLY A 93 0.66 -9.28 -11.38
CA GLY A 93 1.47 -10.50 -11.46
C GLY A 93 2.98 -10.25 -11.28
N VAL A 94 3.37 -9.16 -10.60
CA VAL A 94 4.77 -8.74 -10.42
C VAL A 94 5.61 -9.80 -9.70
N SER A 95 5.03 -10.51 -8.73
CA SER A 95 5.74 -11.53 -7.93
C SER A 95 6.47 -12.56 -8.78
N GLU A 96 5.90 -12.99 -9.91
CA GLU A 96 6.52 -13.98 -10.81
C GLU A 96 7.57 -13.37 -11.76
N ARG A 97 7.51 -12.05 -11.95
CA ARG A 97 8.40 -11.31 -12.85
C ARG A 97 9.63 -10.74 -12.14
N LEU A 98 9.60 -10.66 -10.82
CA LEU A 98 10.69 -10.15 -10.00
C LEU A 98 12.03 -10.88 -10.25
N ILE A 99 13.05 -10.08 -10.56
CA ILE A 99 14.44 -10.48 -10.76
C ILE A 99 15.17 -10.29 -9.43
N MET A 100 15.52 -11.39 -8.78
CA MET A 100 16.21 -11.41 -7.49
C MET A 100 17.04 -12.69 -7.35
N GLU A 101 18.04 -12.67 -6.47
CA GLU A 101 18.81 -13.87 -6.12
C GLU A 101 17.94 -14.99 -5.51
N THR A 102 18.39 -16.24 -5.67
CA THR A 102 17.71 -17.43 -5.13
C THR A 102 17.48 -17.34 -3.62
N ASN A 103 18.45 -16.84 -2.87
CA ASN A 103 18.35 -16.68 -1.42
C ASN A 103 17.29 -15.64 -1.02
N ALA A 104 17.20 -14.53 -1.75
CA ALA A 104 16.17 -13.51 -1.54
C ALA A 104 14.77 -14.06 -1.82
N ARG A 105 14.61 -14.82 -2.92
CA ARG A 105 13.34 -15.47 -3.25
C ARG A 105 12.94 -16.52 -2.23
N ALA A 106 13.88 -17.36 -1.77
CA ALA A 106 13.65 -18.39 -0.76
C ALA A 106 13.19 -17.81 0.59
N LYS A 107 13.59 -16.58 0.92
CA LYS A 107 13.11 -15.82 2.09
C LYS A 107 11.70 -15.22 1.90
N GLY A 108 11.05 -15.45 0.75
CA GLY A 108 9.72 -14.93 0.47
C GLY A 108 9.68 -13.46 0.05
N LEU A 109 10.82 -12.82 -0.28
CA LEU A 109 10.83 -11.39 -0.60
C LEU A 109 9.97 -11.03 -1.83
N HIS A 110 9.84 -11.93 -2.81
CA HIS A 110 8.93 -11.77 -3.94
C HIS A 110 7.44 -11.64 -3.58
N GLN A 111 7.05 -11.98 -2.35
CA GLN A 111 5.69 -11.88 -1.83
C GLN A 111 5.52 -10.77 -0.78
N SER A 112 6.62 -10.12 -0.38
CA SER A 112 6.64 -9.07 0.65
C SER A 112 5.90 -7.82 0.17
N ASP A 113 5.05 -7.27 1.02
CA ASP A 113 4.35 -6.00 0.72
C ASP A 113 5.33 -4.87 0.41
N ASN A 114 6.40 -4.75 1.19
CA ASN A 114 7.41 -3.70 0.96
C ASN A 114 8.00 -3.80 -0.45
N VAL A 115 8.50 -4.99 -0.84
CA VAL A 115 9.12 -5.17 -2.17
C VAL A 115 8.12 -4.97 -3.30
N LEU A 116 6.88 -5.46 -3.14
CA LEU A 116 5.86 -5.34 -4.17
C LEU A 116 5.38 -3.88 -4.31
N GLY A 117 5.25 -3.15 -3.21
CA GLY A 117 4.94 -1.72 -3.20
C GLY A 117 6.01 -0.89 -3.89
N ASP A 118 7.28 -1.09 -3.52
CA ASP A 118 8.41 -0.37 -4.14
C ASP A 118 8.46 -0.59 -5.65
N VAL A 119 8.21 -1.83 -6.09
CA VAL A 119 8.21 -2.19 -7.51
C VAL A 119 7.03 -1.59 -8.25
N ALA A 120 5.85 -1.50 -7.63
CA ALA A 120 4.70 -0.81 -8.21
C ALA A 120 5.03 0.65 -8.53
N GLU A 121 5.66 1.36 -7.59
CA GLU A 121 6.15 2.73 -7.77
C GLU A 121 7.21 2.80 -8.86
N ALA A 122 8.17 1.88 -8.85
CA ALA A 122 9.21 1.81 -9.88
C ALA A 122 8.63 1.61 -11.30
N LEU A 123 7.54 0.87 -11.45
CA LEU A 123 6.83 0.70 -12.72
C LEU A 123 6.13 2.00 -13.15
N VAL A 124 5.56 2.77 -12.23
CA VAL A 124 5.02 4.12 -12.51
C VAL A 124 6.13 5.03 -13.05
N ALA A 125 7.32 5.01 -12.43
CA ALA A 125 8.47 5.77 -12.93
C ALA A 125 8.95 5.29 -14.30
N ALA A 126 8.96 3.98 -14.56
CA ALA A 126 9.32 3.44 -15.87
C ALA A 126 8.37 3.95 -16.96
N LEU A 127 7.07 3.92 -16.72
CA LEU A 127 6.05 4.46 -17.63
C LEU A 127 6.22 5.95 -17.87
N TYR A 128 6.50 6.72 -16.82
CA TYR A 128 6.75 8.15 -16.94
C TYR A 128 8.00 8.47 -17.78
N LEU A 129 9.09 7.72 -17.57
CA LEU A 129 10.34 7.96 -18.31
C LEU A 129 10.23 7.59 -19.78
N ASP A 130 9.42 6.59 -20.13
CA ASP A 130 9.26 6.13 -21.52
C ASP A 130 8.13 6.88 -22.25
N GLY A 131 6.98 7.05 -21.61
CA GLY A 131 5.75 7.57 -22.21
C GLY A 131 5.28 8.94 -21.69
N GLY A 132 5.97 9.51 -20.70
CA GLY A 132 5.61 10.79 -20.11
C GLY A 132 4.46 10.74 -19.10
N TRP A 133 4.04 11.93 -18.67
CA TRP A 133 3.02 12.10 -17.62
C TRP A 133 1.69 11.43 -17.96
N ASP A 134 1.17 11.62 -19.17
CA ASP A 134 -0.16 11.13 -19.54
C ASP A 134 -0.26 9.61 -19.49
N VAL A 135 0.81 8.91 -19.92
CA VAL A 135 0.90 7.44 -19.84
C VAL A 135 0.94 6.97 -18.39
N ALA A 136 1.80 7.58 -17.56
CA ALA A 136 1.91 7.22 -16.14
C ALA A 136 0.61 7.49 -15.37
N ASN A 137 -0.01 8.65 -15.57
CA ASN A 137 -1.26 9.03 -14.91
C ASN A 137 -2.44 8.17 -15.37
N ALA A 138 -2.52 7.82 -16.65
CA ALA A 138 -3.54 6.89 -17.15
C ALA A 138 -3.40 5.49 -16.52
N PHE A 139 -2.16 5.01 -16.36
CA PHE A 139 -1.88 3.76 -15.66
C PHE A 139 -2.29 3.82 -14.19
N VAL A 140 -1.86 4.85 -13.45
CA VAL A 140 -2.26 5.04 -12.04
C VAL A 140 -3.77 5.09 -11.92
N ARG A 141 -4.47 5.85 -12.78
CA ARG A 141 -5.92 5.92 -12.78
C ARG A 141 -6.59 4.57 -12.98
N ARG A 142 -6.06 3.73 -13.88
CA ARG A 142 -6.62 2.41 -14.16
C ARG A 142 -6.42 1.44 -13.00
N GLU A 143 -5.20 1.35 -12.48
CA GLU A 143 -4.85 0.32 -11.49
C GLU A 143 -5.25 0.70 -10.05
N TRP A 144 -5.25 1.98 -9.68
CA TRP A 144 -5.67 2.44 -8.35
C TRP A 144 -7.18 2.75 -8.25
N GLN A 145 -7.95 2.62 -9.33
CA GLN A 145 -9.39 2.90 -9.33
C GLN A 145 -10.14 2.08 -8.27
N GLN A 146 -9.86 0.78 -8.17
CA GLN A 146 -10.57 -0.09 -7.23
C GLN A 146 -10.30 0.30 -5.77
N LEU A 147 -9.06 0.67 -5.44
CA LEU A 147 -8.69 1.16 -4.11
C LEU A 147 -9.43 2.46 -3.74
N LEU A 148 -9.72 3.30 -4.73
CA LEU A 148 -10.48 4.54 -4.58
C LEU A 148 -11.99 4.28 -4.41
N ASP A 149 -12.55 3.36 -5.20
CA ASP A 149 -13.97 2.99 -5.11
C ASP A 149 -14.28 2.35 -3.75
N ASP A 150 -13.34 1.58 -3.21
CA ASP A 150 -13.39 1.01 -1.85
C ASP A 150 -13.10 2.04 -0.74
N GLY A 151 -12.71 3.26 -1.13
CA GLY A 151 -12.23 4.36 -0.28
C GLY A 151 -12.93 4.51 1.07
N PRO A 152 -14.27 4.55 1.20
CA PRO A 152 -14.90 4.74 2.51
C PRO A 152 -14.48 3.72 3.60
N ARG A 153 -13.98 2.53 3.23
CA ARG A 153 -13.49 1.51 4.17
C ARG A 153 -12.02 1.67 4.57
N LEU A 154 -11.17 2.19 3.68
CA LEU A 154 -9.72 2.32 3.86
C LEU A 154 -9.31 3.65 4.54
N LEU A 155 -10.15 4.67 4.45
CA LEU A 155 -9.76 6.08 4.58
C LEU A 155 -9.60 6.67 5.98
N ALA A 156 -9.76 5.89 7.04
CA ALA A 156 -9.30 6.36 8.32
C ALA A 156 -8.77 5.19 9.11
N ASP A 157 -7.59 5.41 9.70
CA ASP A 157 -7.01 4.56 10.72
C ASP A 157 -8.16 4.10 11.65
N PRO A 158 -8.31 2.79 11.92
CA PRO A 158 -9.44 2.29 12.68
C PRO A 158 -9.66 3.02 14.01
N LYS A 159 -8.59 3.54 14.64
CA LYS A 159 -8.70 4.34 15.86
C LYS A 159 -9.32 5.71 15.57
N SER A 160 -8.91 6.36 14.49
CA SER A 160 -9.50 7.63 14.03
C SER A 160 -10.97 7.47 13.64
N ARG A 161 -11.32 6.39 12.91
CA ARG A 161 -12.73 6.05 12.60
C ARG A 161 -13.54 5.86 13.87
N LEU A 162 -12.98 5.13 14.83
CA LEU A 162 -13.65 4.87 16.09
C LEU A 162 -13.80 6.13 16.93
N GLN A 163 -12.79 6.99 16.95
CA GLN A 163 -12.82 8.28 17.62
C GLN A 163 -13.90 9.18 17.00
N GLU A 164 -13.95 9.32 15.69
CA GLU A 164 -15.00 10.09 15.01
C GLU A 164 -16.39 9.54 15.29
N TRP A 165 -16.56 8.21 15.20
CA TRP A 165 -17.82 7.56 15.50
C TRP A 165 -18.28 7.83 16.94
N ALA A 166 -17.35 7.76 17.91
CA ALA A 166 -17.62 7.99 19.33
C ALA A 166 -17.95 9.47 19.60
N LEU A 167 -17.21 10.40 19.02
CA LEU A 167 -17.45 11.84 19.15
C LEU A 167 -18.78 12.26 18.52
N LYS A 168 -19.10 11.79 17.30
CA LYS A 168 -20.39 12.04 16.63
C LYS A 168 -21.58 11.57 17.48
N ARG A 169 -21.40 10.50 18.26
CA ARG A 169 -22.42 9.94 19.17
C ARG A 169 -22.31 10.42 20.61
N ARG A 170 -21.48 11.45 20.88
CA ARG A 170 -21.23 12.03 22.21
C ARG A 170 -20.85 10.98 23.27
N ARG A 171 -20.09 9.96 22.88
CA ARG A 171 -19.60 8.88 23.75
C ARG A 171 -18.21 9.16 24.35
N GLY A 172 -17.59 10.28 24.03
CA GLY A 172 -16.23 10.61 24.48
C GLY A 172 -15.15 9.89 23.66
N MET A 173 -13.90 10.00 24.09
CA MET A 173 -12.75 9.41 23.39
C MET A 173 -12.62 7.91 23.71
N PRO A 174 -12.27 7.05 22.73
CA PRO A 174 -11.92 5.67 22.99
C PRO A 174 -10.69 5.56 23.90
N VAL A 175 -10.71 4.61 24.84
CA VAL A 175 -9.60 4.33 25.75
C VAL A 175 -9.06 2.94 25.45
N TYR A 176 -7.74 2.82 25.29
CA TYR A 176 -7.05 1.57 24.99
C TYR A 176 -6.25 1.10 26.19
N ALA A 177 -6.34 -0.18 26.53
CA ALA A 177 -5.59 -0.80 27.61
C ALA A 177 -4.90 -2.08 27.11
N VAL A 178 -3.61 -2.22 27.41
CA VAL A 178 -2.91 -3.51 27.22
C VAL A 178 -3.37 -4.45 28.32
N ILE A 179 -4.02 -5.55 27.93
CA ILE A 179 -4.52 -6.55 28.87
C ILE A 179 -3.63 -7.79 28.92
N ASP A 180 -2.83 -8.02 27.88
CA ASP A 180 -1.88 -9.14 27.84
C ASP A 180 -0.70 -8.87 26.90
N ARG A 181 0.44 -9.49 27.20
CA ARG A 181 1.64 -9.52 26.35
C ARG A 181 2.27 -10.90 26.47
N GLN A 182 2.32 -11.61 25.34
CA GLN A 182 2.93 -12.93 25.24
C GLN A 182 4.05 -12.96 24.20
N GLY A 183 4.78 -14.06 24.12
CA GLY A 183 5.83 -14.27 23.13
C GLY A 183 7.21 -13.77 23.59
N PRO A 184 8.29 -14.24 22.93
CA PRO A 184 9.65 -13.82 23.24
C PRO A 184 9.88 -12.36 22.83
N ASP A 185 10.92 -11.72 23.39
CA ASP A 185 11.18 -10.29 23.13
C ASP A 185 11.39 -9.95 21.65
N HIS A 186 11.83 -10.91 20.84
CA HIS A 186 12.02 -10.76 19.39
C HIS A 186 10.77 -11.08 18.56
N ALA A 187 9.69 -11.58 19.18
CA ALA A 187 8.40 -11.84 18.54
C ALA A 187 7.24 -11.65 19.54
N PRO A 188 7.03 -10.42 20.06
CA PRO A 188 5.98 -10.17 21.03
C PRO A 188 4.60 -10.20 20.37
N ARG A 189 3.58 -10.57 21.16
CA ARG A 189 2.17 -10.55 20.79
C ARG A 189 1.41 -9.77 21.86
N PHE A 190 0.85 -8.63 21.49
CA PHE A 190 0.12 -7.74 22.39
C PHE A 190 -1.38 -7.94 22.23
N THR A 191 -2.11 -8.09 23.34
CA THR A 191 -3.57 -8.04 23.36
C THR A 191 -4.01 -6.72 23.98
N ILE A 192 -4.81 -5.96 23.24
CA ILE A 192 -5.33 -4.66 23.66
C ILE A 192 -6.84 -4.69 23.65
N GLU A 193 -7.44 -4.14 24.71
CA GLU A 193 -8.87 -3.89 24.81
C GLU A 193 -9.17 -2.41 24.58
N VAL A 194 -10.20 -2.12 23.78
CA VAL A 194 -10.71 -0.77 23.57
C VAL A 194 -12.06 -0.60 24.25
N HIS A 195 -12.21 0.51 24.97
CA HIS A 195 -13.43 0.90 25.65
C HIS A 195 -13.98 2.18 25.03
N VAL A 196 -15.28 2.17 24.72
CA VAL A 196 -16.04 3.38 24.37
C VAL A 196 -17.29 3.44 25.24
N ARG A 197 -17.62 4.63 25.77
CA ARG A 197 -18.70 4.79 26.75
C ARG A 197 -20.03 4.25 26.23
N GLY A 198 -20.58 3.27 26.94
CA GLY A 198 -21.87 2.66 26.61
C GLY A 198 -21.81 1.77 25.36
N GLN A 199 -20.66 1.17 25.08
CA GLN A 199 -20.48 0.03 24.19
C GLN A 199 -19.78 -1.09 24.95
N GLU A 200 -20.06 -2.33 24.58
CA GLU A 200 -19.27 -3.46 25.07
C GLU A 200 -17.83 -3.34 24.56
N PRO A 201 -16.82 -3.60 25.41
CA PRO A 201 -15.42 -3.57 24.99
C PRO A 201 -15.14 -4.53 23.83
N ALA A 202 -14.07 -4.25 23.10
CA ALA A 202 -13.57 -5.15 22.06
C ALA A 202 -12.06 -5.30 22.17
N GLN A 203 -11.55 -6.45 21.77
CA GLN A 203 -10.14 -6.79 21.87
C GLN A 203 -9.52 -6.95 20.49
N GLY A 204 -8.23 -6.65 20.40
CA GLY A 204 -7.40 -6.82 19.22
C GLY A 204 -6.02 -7.32 19.58
N VAL A 205 -5.40 -8.04 18.64
CA VAL A 205 -4.06 -8.60 18.82
C VAL A 205 -3.15 -8.20 17.68
N GLY A 206 -1.89 -7.91 17.97
CA GLY A 206 -0.88 -7.51 16.98
C GLY A 206 0.55 -7.80 17.46
N ALA A 207 1.51 -7.74 16.52
CA ALA A 207 2.93 -7.89 16.81
C ALA A 207 3.53 -6.63 17.47
N SER A 208 2.83 -5.51 17.36
CA SER A 208 3.11 -4.27 18.09
C SER A 208 1.86 -3.78 18.84
N LYS A 209 2.06 -2.89 19.82
CA LYS A 209 0.93 -2.21 20.49
C LYS A 209 0.04 -1.48 19.48
N GLN A 210 0.65 -0.80 18.52
CA GLN A 210 -0.10 -0.02 17.53
C GLN A 210 -0.97 -0.91 16.63
N GLU A 211 -0.45 -2.06 16.18
CA GLU A 211 -1.26 -3.05 15.45
C GLU A 211 -2.41 -3.61 16.29
N ALA A 212 -2.15 -3.96 17.55
CA ALA A 212 -3.17 -4.47 18.45
C ALA A 212 -4.28 -3.42 18.73
N GLU A 213 -3.92 -2.14 18.86
CA GLU A 213 -4.89 -1.03 18.98
C GLU A 213 -5.77 -0.88 17.74
N LYS A 214 -5.17 -0.93 16.53
CA LYS A 214 -5.92 -0.88 15.27
C LYS A 214 -6.89 -2.06 15.18
N ALA A 215 -6.43 -3.28 15.51
CA ALA A 215 -7.25 -4.48 15.52
C ALA A 215 -8.43 -4.36 16.50
N ALA A 216 -8.20 -3.83 17.71
CA ALA A 216 -9.24 -3.64 18.71
C ALA A 216 -10.29 -2.62 18.24
N ALA A 217 -9.83 -1.54 17.59
CA ALA A 217 -10.71 -0.54 17.03
C ALA A 217 -11.58 -1.08 15.88
N VAL A 218 -11.02 -1.91 14.99
CA VAL A 218 -11.78 -2.64 13.96
C VAL A 218 -12.85 -3.52 14.61
N ALA A 219 -12.47 -4.31 15.62
CA ALA A 219 -13.39 -5.20 16.30
C ALA A 219 -14.58 -4.45 16.94
N LEU A 220 -14.35 -3.29 17.54
CA LEU A 220 -15.44 -2.48 18.09
C LEU A 220 -16.29 -1.85 16.99
N LEU A 221 -15.67 -1.28 15.95
CA LEU A 221 -16.39 -0.69 14.82
C LEU A 221 -17.33 -1.69 14.14
N SER A 222 -16.91 -2.94 13.97
CA SER A 222 -17.73 -4.01 13.40
C SER A 222 -18.97 -4.35 14.25
N LYS A 223 -18.94 -4.11 15.56
CA LYS A 223 -20.11 -4.31 16.45
C LYS A 223 -21.12 -3.17 16.38
N VAL A 224 -20.68 -1.96 16.02
CA VAL A 224 -21.44 -0.72 16.21
C VAL A 224 -21.81 0.01 14.92
N GLN A 225 -21.39 -0.51 13.77
CA GLN A 225 -21.71 0.01 12.43
C GLN A 225 -22.71 -0.86 11.65
N THR A 226 -23.34 -1.84 12.32
CA THR A 226 -24.52 -2.57 11.80
C THR A 226 -25.78 -1.73 11.94
#